data_AF-A0AAV2FVY4-F1
#
_entry.id   AF-A0AAV2FVY4-F1
#
_cell.length_a   1.000
_cell.length_b   1.000
_cell.length_c   1.000
_cell.angle_alpha   90.00
_cell.angle_beta   90.00
_cell.angle_gamma   90.00
#
_symmetry.space_group_name_H-M   'P 1'
#
loop_
_entity.id
_entity.type
_entity.pdbx_description
1 polymer ?
#
loop_
_entity_poly.entity_id
_entity_poly.type
_entity_poly.pdbx_seq_one_letter_code
_entity_poly.pdbx_strand_id
1 'polypeptide(L)'
;MSLRERPSPRLSSRFGNLVLVVVPFLTILRRSTAAMSTEQNNMAGSGVVDINRLFRFVGVNFRRWRQKMEFYLTTKKLAHCLTSMPVELPEEETDEERAASAKEREHDFLCKNYILNGLADDLYDYYADSKNTAMMIWDALQK
;
A
#
# COMPACT_ATOMS: atom_id res chain seq x y z
N MET A 1 -42.67 55.97 25.46
CA MET A 1 -41.69 55.39 24.52
C MET A 1 -41.61 53.90 24.77
N SER A 2 -42.04 53.11 23.77
CA SER A 2 -42.13 51.65 23.81
C SER A 2 -40.76 51.02 23.53
N LEU A 3 -40.29 50.11 24.38
CA LEU A 3 -39.15 49.24 24.08
C LEU A 3 -39.38 47.82 24.64
N ARG A 4 -40.12 47.04 23.85
CA ARG A 4 -39.84 45.67 23.41
C ARG A 4 -39.20 44.70 24.44
N GLU A 5 -40.04 43.82 24.98
CA GLU A 5 -39.64 42.59 25.67
C GLU A 5 -38.81 41.68 24.74
N ARG A 6 -37.71 41.11 25.26
CA ARG A 6 -36.99 40.00 24.61
C ARG A 6 -37.40 38.69 25.29
N PRO A 7 -37.74 37.62 24.54
CA PRO A 7 -38.06 36.34 25.15
C PRO A 7 -36.80 35.53 25.51
N SER A 8 -36.90 34.83 26.64
CA SER A 8 -35.93 33.91 27.25
C SER A 8 -35.53 32.72 26.35
N PRO A 9 -34.35 32.11 26.59
CA PRO A 9 -33.85 31.00 25.77
C PRO A 9 -34.56 29.68 26.10
N ARG A 10 -35.03 28.97 25.07
CA ARG A 10 -35.54 27.60 25.21
C ARG A 10 -34.37 26.62 25.12
N LEU A 11 -34.12 25.89 26.21
CA LEU A 11 -33.38 24.63 26.19
C LEU A 11 -34.24 23.58 25.46
N SER A 12 -33.75 23.07 24.33
CA SER A 12 -34.29 21.86 23.71
C SER A 12 -33.17 20.82 23.67
N SER A 13 -33.19 19.94 24.66
CA SER A 13 -32.53 18.64 24.60
C SER A 13 -33.36 17.73 23.71
N ARG A 14 -32.76 17.12 22.70
CA ARG A 14 -33.16 15.78 22.23
C ARG A 14 -32.03 15.10 21.46
N PHE A 15 -31.69 13.93 21.99
CA PHE A 15 -30.77 12.92 21.52
C PHE A 15 -31.00 12.49 20.06
N GLY A 16 -29.93 12.03 19.40
CA GLY A 16 -30.04 10.89 18.49
C GLY A 16 -29.25 10.97 17.18
N ASN A 17 -28.27 10.07 17.08
CA ASN A 17 -27.89 9.29 15.90
C ASN A 17 -26.60 9.69 15.16
N LEU A 18 -25.53 9.10 15.70
CA LEU A 18 -24.42 8.49 14.95
C LEU A 18 -24.95 7.71 13.73
N VAL A 19 -24.10 7.56 12.70
CA VAL A 19 -24.30 6.83 11.44
C VAL A 19 -24.84 7.70 10.29
N LEU A 20 -23.98 8.57 9.75
CA LEU A 20 -24.16 9.17 8.43
C LEU A 20 -22.82 9.32 7.69
N VAL A 21 -22.01 8.25 7.71
CA VAL A 21 -20.80 8.14 6.87
C VAL A 21 -20.69 6.72 6.31
N VAL A 22 -21.76 6.22 5.67
CA VAL A 22 -21.70 4.89 4.98
C VAL A 22 -22.30 4.93 3.57
N VAL A 23 -22.62 6.11 3.02
CA VAL A 23 -23.30 6.23 1.72
C VAL A 23 -22.51 7.02 0.66
N PRO A 24 -21.20 6.77 0.45
CA PRO A 24 -20.62 7.04 -0.88
C PRO A 24 -19.84 5.86 -1.49
N PHE A 25 -19.87 4.66 -0.90
CA PHE A 25 -19.09 3.52 -1.41
C PHE A 25 -19.81 2.61 -2.41
N LEU A 26 -21.14 2.72 -2.57
CA LEU A 26 -21.89 1.83 -3.47
C LEU A 26 -22.27 2.45 -4.83
N THR A 27 -22.04 3.74 -5.04
CA THR A 27 -22.33 4.39 -6.34
C THR A 27 -21.13 4.37 -7.31
N ILE A 28 -19.91 4.18 -6.80
CA ILE A 28 -18.69 4.13 -7.63
C ILE A 28 -18.56 2.77 -8.35
N LEU A 29 -19.13 1.69 -7.80
CA LEU A 29 -18.99 0.37 -8.40
C LEU A 29 -19.87 0.14 -9.65
N ARG A 30 -20.80 1.05 -9.97
CA ARG A 30 -21.73 0.88 -11.11
C ARG A 30 -21.39 1.68 -12.37
N ARG A 31 -20.27 2.40 -12.41
CA ARG A 31 -19.88 3.24 -13.57
C ARG A 31 -18.55 2.88 -14.26
N SER A 32 -17.88 1.80 -13.86
CA SER A 32 -16.59 1.42 -14.47
C SER A 32 -16.68 0.29 -15.52
N THR A 33 -17.88 -0.11 -15.96
CA THR A 33 -18.04 -1.13 -17.01
C THR A 33 -17.96 -0.58 -18.44
N ALA A 34 -17.58 0.69 -18.63
CA ALA A 34 -17.44 1.26 -19.97
C ALA A 34 -16.18 2.12 -20.06
N ALA A 35 -15.02 1.47 -20.22
CA ALA A 35 -13.85 1.95 -20.99
C ALA A 35 -12.54 1.32 -20.47
N MET A 36 -12.32 0.03 -20.71
CA MET A 36 -10.97 -0.55 -20.76
C MET A 36 -10.97 -1.76 -21.73
N SER A 37 -11.24 -1.47 -23.00
CA SER A 37 -10.81 -2.27 -24.15
C SER A 37 -9.73 -1.39 -24.79
N THR A 38 -8.44 -1.69 -24.75
CA THR A 38 -7.66 -2.71 -25.47
C THR A 38 -6.25 -2.54 -24.87
N GLU A 39 -5.55 -3.56 -24.37
CA GLU A 39 -4.75 -4.53 -25.13
C GLU A 39 -4.62 -5.82 -24.31
N GLN A 40 -5.17 -6.92 -24.82
CA GLN A 40 -4.89 -8.26 -24.31
C GLN A 40 -3.69 -8.82 -25.09
N ASN A 41 -2.51 -8.81 -24.49
CA ASN A 41 -1.40 -9.64 -24.96
C ASN A 41 -1.35 -10.94 -24.13
N ASN A 42 -1.64 -12.01 -24.86
CA ASN A 42 -1.41 -13.43 -24.62
C ASN A 42 -0.44 -13.78 -23.47
N MET A 43 -0.89 -14.63 -22.52
CA MET A 43 -0.05 -15.68 -21.95
C MET A 43 -0.93 -16.74 -21.28
N ALA A 44 -1.07 -17.88 -21.95
CA ALA A 44 -1.51 -19.12 -21.34
C ALA A 44 -0.42 -19.59 -20.35
N GLY A 45 -0.80 -19.82 -19.09
CA GLY A 45 0.08 -20.41 -18.09
C GLY A 45 -0.34 -20.05 -16.67
N SER A 46 -0.93 -21.02 -15.95
CA SER A 46 -1.31 -21.02 -14.52
C SER A 46 -2.17 -19.84 -14.05
N GLY A 47 -3.37 -20.13 -13.53
CA GLY A 47 -4.38 -19.16 -13.08
C GLY A 47 -4.02 -18.30 -11.85
N VAL A 48 -2.74 -18.08 -11.56
CA VAL A 48 -2.29 -17.03 -10.64
C VAL A 48 -2.01 -15.79 -11.48
N VAL A 49 -2.96 -14.87 -11.50
CA VAL A 49 -2.71 -13.54 -12.05
C VAL A 49 -1.58 -12.92 -11.24
N ASP A 50 -0.42 -12.70 -11.87
CA ASP A 50 0.68 -11.99 -11.23
C ASP A 50 0.27 -10.53 -11.05
N ILE A 51 -0.18 -10.21 -9.84
CA ILE A 51 -0.65 -8.89 -9.46
C ILE A 51 0.46 -7.85 -9.62
N ASN A 52 1.74 -8.24 -9.52
CA ASN A 52 2.87 -7.32 -9.74
C ASN A 52 2.94 -6.91 -11.21
N ARG A 53 2.66 -7.86 -12.13
CA ARG A 53 2.55 -7.58 -13.56
C ARG A 53 1.34 -6.70 -13.90
N LEU A 54 0.26 -6.79 -13.12
CA LEU A 54 -0.93 -5.93 -13.30
C LEU A 54 -0.69 -4.46 -12.92
N PHE A 55 0.30 -4.17 -12.07
CA PHE A 55 0.57 -2.83 -11.55
C PHE A 55 2.02 -2.43 -11.81
N ARG A 56 2.46 -2.52 -13.08
CA ARG A 56 3.78 -2.06 -13.49
C ARG A 56 3.91 -0.53 -13.40
N PHE A 57 4.97 -0.05 -12.74
CA PHE A 57 5.35 1.35 -12.65
C PHE A 57 6.32 1.72 -13.75
N VAL A 58 5.88 2.62 -14.63
CA VAL A 58 6.66 3.12 -15.78
C VAL A 58 7.11 4.58 -15.58
N GLY A 59 7.19 5.05 -14.33
CA GLY A 59 7.59 6.43 -14.01
C GLY A 59 6.45 7.44 -13.89
N VAL A 60 5.21 7.08 -14.26
CA VAL A 60 4.02 7.95 -14.14
C VAL A 60 3.03 7.45 -13.08
N ASN A 61 2.23 8.36 -12.52
CA ASN A 61 1.20 8.05 -11.52
C ASN A 61 1.73 7.35 -10.25
N PHE A 62 2.95 7.72 -9.79
CA PHE A 62 3.62 7.10 -8.65
C PHE A 62 2.71 6.93 -7.42
N ARG A 63 1.93 7.96 -7.05
CA ARG A 63 1.00 7.91 -5.92
C ARG A 63 0.03 6.70 -5.98
N ARG A 64 -0.50 6.39 -7.17
CA ARG A 64 -1.45 5.28 -7.36
C ARG A 64 -0.73 3.94 -7.33
N TRP A 65 0.44 3.85 -7.96
CA TRP A 65 1.25 2.63 -7.92
C TRP A 65 1.68 2.32 -6.49
N ARG A 66 2.23 3.32 -5.78
CA ARG A 66 2.69 3.21 -4.40
C ARG A 66 1.59 2.66 -3.48
N GLN A 67 0.39 3.24 -3.53
CA GLN A 67 -0.75 2.76 -2.74
C GLN A 67 -1.12 1.31 -3.03
N LYS A 68 -1.06 0.88 -4.30
CA LYS A 68 -1.33 -0.51 -4.66
C LYS A 68 -0.23 -1.45 -4.18
N MET A 69 1.02 -1.03 -4.27
CA MET A 69 2.17 -1.80 -3.79
C MET A 69 2.16 -1.95 -2.26
N GLU A 70 1.91 -0.88 -1.51
CA GLU A 70 1.74 -0.93 -0.05
C GLU A 70 0.61 -1.89 0.36
N PHE A 71 -0.55 -1.80 -0.31
CA PHE A 71 -1.68 -2.69 -0.05
C PHE A 71 -1.36 -4.16 -0.35
N TYR A 72 -0.63 -4.41 -1.45
CA TYR A 72 -0.20 -5.74 -1.84
C TYR A 72 0.75 -6.34 -0.80
N LEU A 73 1.78 -5.58 -0.40
CA LEU A 73 2.73 -6.01 0.65
C LEU A 73 2.05 -6.20 2.00
N THR A 74 1.04 -5.40 2.34
CA THR A 74 0.20 -5.59 3.54
C THR A 74 -0.53 -6.93 3.49
N THR A 75 -1.12 -7.28 2.34
CA THR A 75 -1.79 -8.57 2.14
C THR A 75 -0.81 -9.75 2.25
N LYS A 76 0.46 -9.53 1.90
CA LYS A 76 1.55 -10.49 2.06
C LYS A 76 2.19 -10.50 3.45
N LYS A 77 1.77 -9.62 4.37
CA LYS A 77 2.37 -9.41 5.70
C LYS A 77 3.85 -8.97 5.64
N LEU A 78 4.20 -8.15 4.64
CA LEU A 78 5.56 -7.66 4.38
C LEU A 78 5.66 -6.12 4.43
N ALA A 79 4.58 -5.42 4.81
CA ALA A 79 4.58 -3.95 4.84
C ALA A 79 5.63 -3.36 5.80
N HIS A 80 6.02 -4.09 6.85
CA HIS A 80 7.04 -3.66 7.81
C HIS A 80 8.42 -3.54 7.16
N CYS A 81 8.72 -4.30 6.11
CA CYS A 81 9.99 -4.21 5.36
C CYS A 81 10.18 -2.88 4.62
N LEU A 82 9.12 -2.06 4.50
CA LEU A 82 9.19 -0.72 3.92
C LEU A 82 9.75 0.33 4.88
N THR A 83 9.83 -0.01 6.18
CA THR A 83 10.25 0.90 7.26
C THR A 83 11.32 0.31 8.15
N SER A 84 11.49 -1.02 8.13
CA SER A 84 12.45 -1.74 8.95
C SER A 84 13.84 -1.66 8.31
N MET A 85 14.81 -1.20 9.09
CA MET A 85 16.22 -1.38 8.75
C MET A 85 16.63 -2.83 9.04
N PRO A 86 17.59 -3.41 8.29
CA PRO A 86 18.13 -4.72 8.62
C PRO A 86 18.62 -4.75 10.06
N VAL A 87 18.22 -5.79 10.80
CA VAL A 87 18.68 -6.00 12.17
C VAL A 87 20.15 -6.40 12.14
N GLU A 88 21.01 -5.60 12.77
CA GLU A 88 22.40 -5.99 13.06
C GLU A 88 22.39 -7.01 14.20
N LEU A 89 23.07 -8.14 13.99
CA LEU A 89 23.10 -9.24 14.94
C LEU A 89 24.23 -9.09 15.97
N PRO A 90 23.98 -9.35 17.27
CA PRO A 90 25.02 -9.36 18.29
C PRO A 90 25.98 -10.55 18.14
N GLU A 91 27.19 -10.43 18.70
CA GLU A 91 28.28 -11.42 18.58
C GLU A 91 27.96 -12.78 19.25
N GLU A 92 27.13 -12.80 20.29
CA GLU A 92 26.60 -14.01 20.91
C GLU A 92 25.11 -14.14 20.58
N GLU A 93 24.81 -14.92 19.56
CA GLU A 93 23.47 -15.12 19.03
C GLU A 93 22.84 -16.39 19.61
N THR A 94 21.66 -16.27 20.23
CA THR A 94 20.84 -17.43 20.57
C THR A 94 20.27 -18.07 19.30
N ASP A 95 19.89 -19.36 19.37
CA ASP A 95 19.24 -20.03 18.24
C ASP A 95 17.92 -19.34 17.81
N GLU A 96 17.23 -18.70 18.77
CA GLU A 96 16.00 -17.93 18.53
C GLU A 96 16.28 -16.64 17.75
N GLU A 97 17.32 -15.88 18.12
CA GLU A 97 17.74 -14.67 17.42
C GLU A 97 18.21 -14.99 15.99
N ARG A 98 18.95 -16.09 15.81
CA ARG A 98 19.37 -16.57 14.50
C ARG A 98 18.18 -16.89 13.60
N ALA A 99 17.18 -17.59 14.15
CA ALA A 99 15.96 -17.93 13.42
C ALA A 99 15.14 -16.67 13.05
N ALA A 100 15.02 -15.71 13.98
CA ALA A 100 14.35 -14.44 13.75
C ALA A 100 15.03 -13.64 12.62
N SER A 101 16.35 -13.56 12.65
CA SER A 101 17.12 -12.84 11.63
C SER A 101 17.13 -13.53 10.28
N ALA A 102 17.12 -14.87 10.23
CA ALA A 102 16.92 -15.61 8.99
C ALA A 102 15.55 -15.29 8.36
N LYS A 103 14.51 -15.24 9.18
CA LYS A 103 13.15 -14.89 8.75
C LYS A 103 13.07 -13.45 8.25
N GLU A 104 13.73 -12.51 8.92
CA GLU A 104 13.72 -11.11 8.47
C GLU A 104 14.50 -10.92 7.16
N ARG A 105 15.60 -11.65 6.96
CA ARG A 105 16.30 -11.69 5.66
C ARG A 105 15.40 -12.24 4.55
N GLU A 106 14.60 -13.27 4.83
CA GLU A 106 13.63 -13.80 3.88
C GLU A 106 12.53 -12.78 3.57
N HIS A 107 12.00 -12.11 4.59
CA HIS A 107 11.00 -11.06 4.41
C HIS A 107 11.53 -9.89 3.56
N ASP A 108 12.74 -9.40 3.84
CA ASP A 108 13.38 -8.34 3.06
C ASP A 108 13.59 -8.78 1.61
N PHE A 109 14.10 -10.00 1.40
CA PHE A 109 14.28 -10.56 0.06
C PHE A 109 12.96 -10.62 -0.72
N LEU A 110 11.89 -11.15 -0.12
CA LEU A 110 10.59 -11.24 -0.77
C LEU A 110 10.00 -9.85 -1.05
N CYS A 111 10.04 -8.94 -0.07
CA CYS A 111 9.55 -7.58 -0.22
C CYS A 111 10.27 -6.85 -1.36
N LYS A 112 11.60 -6.94 -1.39
CA LYS A 112 12.44 -6.41 -2.46
C LYS A 112 12.00 -6.91 -3.83
N ASN A 113 11.81 -8.22 -3.97
CA ASN A 113 11.40 -8.82 -5.24
C ASN A 113 10.00 -8.38 -5.66
N TYR A 114 9.05 -8.20 -4.73
CA TYR A 114 7.74 -7.69 -5.07
C TYR A 114 7.79 -6.24 -5.56
N ILE A 115 8.57 -5.38 -4.90
CA ILE A 115 8.79 -4.00 -5.34
C ILE A 115 9.37 -3.99 -6.74
N LEU A 116 10.48 -4.72 -6.95
CA LEU A 116 11.18 -4.81 -8.23
C LEU A 116 10.28 -5.33 -9.36
N ASN A 117 9.53 -6.42 -9.14
CA ASN A 117 8.60 -6.94 -10.15
C ASN A 117 7.45 -5.97 -10.49
N GLY A 118 7.19 -5.00 -9.62
CA GLY A 118 6.26 -3.90 -9.88
C GLY A 118 6.86 -2.76 -10.72
N LEU A 119 8.13 -2.80 -11.10
CA LEU A 119 8.81 -1.75 -11.88
C LEU A 119 8.87 -2.10 -13.38
N ALA A 120 9.07 -1.08 -14.21
CA ALA A 120 9.51 -1.25 -15.60
C ALA A 120 10.95 -1.77 -15.65
N ASP A 121 11.33 -2.40 -16.75
CA ASP A 121 12.60 -3.12 -16.87
C ASP A 121 13.82 -2.20 -16.63
N ASP A 122 13.82 -0.97 -17.20
CA ASP A 122 14.89 0.00 -16.98
C ASP A 122 15.06 0.41 -15.50
N LEU A 123 13.93 0.50 -14.76
CA LEU A 123 13.93 0.83 -13.33
C LEU A 123 14.32 -0.40 -12.50
N TYR A 124 13.88 -1.59 -12.91
CA TYR A 124 14.28 -2.85 -12.30
C TYR A 124 15.80 -2.95 -12.32
N ASP A 125 16.42 -2.82 -13.50
CA ASP A 125 17.87 -2.97 -13.68
C ASP A 125 18.65 -1.95 -12.86
N TYR A 126 18.13 -0.72 -12.75
CA TYR A 126 18.74 0.32 -11.92
C TYR A 126 18.71 -0.02 -10.42
N TYR A 127 17.62 -0.60 -9.92
CA TYR A 127 17.43 -0.85 -8.48
C TYR A 127 17.79 -2.28 -8.02
N ALA A 128 17.99 -3.22 -8.94
CA ALA A 128 18.17 -4.65 -8.67
C ALA A 128 19.48 -5.04 -7.96
N ASP A 129 20.34 -4.07 -7.58
CA ASP A 129 21.56 -4.35 -6.83
C ASP A 129 21.27 -5.22 -5.60
N SER A 130 22.04 -6.30 -5.48
CA SER A 130 22.07 -7.22 -4.35
C SER A 130 22.17 -6.52 -2.98
N LYS A 131 22.85 -5.37 -2.92
CA LYS A 131 23.11 -4.59 -1.69
C LYS A 131 21.90 -3.79 -1.23
N ASN A 132 20.95 -3.52 -2.12
CA ASN A 132 19.76 -2.76 -1.76
C ASN A 132 18.81 -3.65 -0.95
N THR A 133 18.32 -3.10 0.15
CA THR A 133 17.20 -3.65 0.92
C THR A 133 15.88 -3.17 0.32
N ALA A 134 14.78 -3.82 0.69
CA ALA A 134 13.45 -3.38 0.27
C ALA A 134 13.20 -1.92 0.68
N MET A 135 13.60 -1.55 1.90
CA MET A 135 13.48 -0.19 2.43
C MET A 135 14.27 0.83 1.60
N MET A 136 15.51 0.51 1.20
CA MET A 136 16.35 1.42 0.41
C MET A 136 15.75 1.70 -0.97
N ILE A 137 15.25 0.67 -1.65
CA ILE A 137 14.56 0.85 -2.94
C ILE A 137 13.29 1.68 -2.74
N TRP A 138 12.52 1.37 -1.69
CA TRP A 138 11.29 2.08 -1.39
C TRP A 138 11.49 3.56 -1.10
N ASP A 139 12.52 3.93 -0.34
CA ASP A 139 12.87 5.32 -0.06
C ASP A 139 13.36 6.04 -1.32
N ALA A 140 14.19 5.38 -2.14
CA ALA A 140 14.72 5.95 -3.38
C ALA A 140 13.62 6.26 -4.40
N LEU A 141 12.60 5.40 -4.52
CA LEU A 141 11.46 5.61 -5.42
C LEU A 141 10.57 6.80 -5.05
N GLN A 142 10.70 7.34 -3.84
CA GLN A 142 9.89 8.46 -3.36
C GLN A 142 10.50 9.84 -3.61
N LYS A 143 11.73 9.89 -4.13
CA LYS A 143 12.48 11.12 -4.43
C LYS A 143 12.32 11.48 -5.90
#